data_AF-A0A0R0DVH8-F1
#
_entry.id   AF-A0A0R0DVH8-F1
#
_cell.length_a   1.000
_cell.length_b   1.000
_cell.length_c   1.000
_cell.angle_alpha   90.00
_cell.angle_beta   90.00
_cell.angle_gamma   90.00
#
_symmetry.space_group_name_H-M   'P 1'
#
loop_
_entity.id
_entity.type
_entity.pdbx_description
1 polymer ?
#
loop_
_entity_poly.entity_id
_entity_poly.type
_entity_poly.pdbx_seq_one_letter_code
_entity_poly.pdbx_strand_id
1 'polypeptide(L)'
;MRASRRLCFALHGLGIAYLPDFAIREPLSDGRLLPLLEDAIGATGVFHILWPASKHPSPKRRALVDFLSERVFPDNPQTARQ
;
A
#
# COMPACT_ATOMS: atom_id res chain seq x y z
N MET A 1 8.26 -10.16 -1.28
CA MET A 1 6.84 -10.15 -1.70
C MET A 1 6.78 -10.86 -3.05
N ARG A 2 6.10 -12.00 -3.18
CA ARG A 2 5.98 -12.67 -4.50
C ARG A 2 5.08 -11.81 -5.39
N ALA A 3 5.50 -11.55 -6.63
CA ALA A 3 4.69 -10.80 -7.59
C ALA A 3 3.32 -11.49 -7.74
N SER A 4 2.24 -10.71 -7.67
CA SER A 4 0.89 -11.24 -7.81
C SER A 4 0.66 -11.73 -9.25
N ARG A 5 -0.20 -12.74 -9.45
CA ARG A 5 -0.50 -13.27 -10.79
C ARG A 5 -1.04 -12.20 -11.75
N ARG A 6 -1.79 -11.23 -11.21
CA ARG A 6 -2.33 -10.08 -11.95
C ARG A 6 -1.23 -9.18 -12.50
N LEU A 7 -0.19 -8.91 -11.69
CA LEU A 7 0.97 -8.13 -12.13
C LEU A 7 1.73 -8.85 -13.24
N CYS A 8 1.94 -10.16 -13.10
CA CYS A 8 2.62 -10.95 -14.13
C CYS A 8 1.90 -10.84 -15.48
N PHE A 9 0.57 -10.98 -15.50
CA PHE A 9 -0.21 -10.89 -16.73
C PHE A 9 -0.18 -9.49 -17.35
N ALA A 10 -0.28 -8.43 -16.55
CA ALA A 10 -0.18 -7.06 -17.03
C ALA A 10 1.19 -6.78 -17.67
N LEU A 11 2.28 -7.23 -17.04
CA LEU A 11 3.64 -7.08 -17.56
C LEU A 11 3.88 -7.85 -18.87
N HIS A 12 3.13 -8.92 -19.13
CA HIS A 12 3.20 -9.69 -20.37
C HIS A 12 2.16 -9.23 -21.43
N GLY A 13 1.46 -8.12 -21.19
CA GLY A 13 0.46 -7.59 -22.14
C GLY A 13 -0.79 -8.46 -22.29
N LEU A 14 -1.10 -9.30 -21.30
CA LEU A 14 -2.26 -10.21 -21.33
C LEU A 14 -3.57 -9.56 -20.87
N GLY A 15 -3.57 -8.25 -20.60
CA GLY A 15 -4.76 -7.49 -20.23
C GLY A 15 -4.46 -6.28 -19.32
N ILE A 16 -5.52 -5.71 -18.76
CA ILE A 16 -5.49 -4.58 -17.83
C ILE A 16 -5.63 -5.11 -16.39
N ALA A 17 -4.90 -4.54 -15.44
CA ALA A 17 -4.97 -4.92 -14.03
C ALA A 17 -5.18 -3.70 -13.13
N TYR A 18 -6.13 -3.82 -12.20
CA TYR A 18 -6.28 -2.89 -11.08
C TYR A 18 -5.48 -3.42 -9.88
N LEU A 19 -4.43 -2.69 -9.53
CA LEU A 19 -3.41 -3.09 -8.54
C LEU A 19 -3.08 -1.87 -7.66
N PRO A 20 -2.68 -2.09 -6.40
CA PRO A 20 -2.28 -0.99 -5.55
C PRO A 20 -0.89 -0.45 -5.96
N ASP A 21 -0.72 0.87 -5.88
CA ASP A 21 0.45 1.60 -6.40
C ASP A 21 1.78 1.09 -5.87
N PHE A 22 1.85 0.73 -4.59
CA PHE A 22 3.08 0.23 -3.97
C PHE A 22 3.59 -1.08 -4.61
N ALA A 23 2.72 -1.86 -5.25
CA ALA A 23 3.09 -3.11 -5.91
C ALA A 23 3.57 -2.91 -7.36
N ILE A 24 3.35 -1.73 -7.94
CA ILE A 24 3.59 -1.45 -9.36
C ILE A 24 4.46 -0.21 -9.61
N ARG A 25 5.00 0.40 -8.55
CA ARG A 25 5.80 1.64 -8.62
C ARG A 25 6.99 1.56 -9.58
N GLU A 26 7.75 0.47 -9.53
CA GLU A 26 8.92 0.24 -10.39
C GLU A 26 8.51 -0.04 -11.86
N PRO A 27 7.57 -0.95 -12.17
CA PRO A 27 7.05 -1.07 -13.53
C PRO A 27 6.47 0.20 -14.14
N LEU A 28 5.84 1.06 -13.33
CA LEU A 28 5.35 2.36 -13.77
C LEU A 28 6.51 3.34 -14.06
N SER A 29 7.52 3.42 -13.18
CA SER A 29 8.67 4.32 -13.39
C SER A 29 9.48 3.96 -14.63
N ASP A 30 9.57 2.67 -14.94
CA ASP A 30 10.35 2.17 -16.07
C ASP A 30 9.53 2.09 -17.37
N GLY A 31 8.26 2.52 -17.35
CA GLY A 31 7.36 2.49 -18.51
C GLY A 31 6.90 1.09 -18.95
N ARG A 32 7.15 0.06 -18.13
CA ARG A 32 6.67 -1.32 -18.39
C ARG A 32 5.16 -1.47 -18.15
N LEU A 33 4.58 -0.60 -17.33
CA LEU A 33 3.14 -0.43 -17.18
C LEU A 33 2.77 1.03 -17.47
N LEU A 34 1.58 1.24 -18.00
CA LEU A 34 1.01 2.56 -18.23
C LEU A 34 -0.24 2.74 -17.37
N PRO A 35 -0.40 3.89 -16.68
CA PRO A 35 -1.62 4.20 -15.94
C PRO A 35 -2.79 4.37 -16.91
N LEU A 36 -3.98 3.95 -16.47
CA LEU A 36 -5.23 4.04 -17.23
C LEU A 36 -6.33 4.57 -16.32
N LEU A 37 -7.23 5.38 -16.88
CA LEU A 37 -8.42 5.90 -16.19
C LEU A 37 -8.11 6.67 -14.91
N GLU A 38 -7.03 7.46 -14.89
CA GLU A 38 -6.58 8.20 -13.70
C GLU A 38 -7.68 9.08 -13.10
N ASP A 39 -8.48 9.74 -13.95
CA ASP A 39 -9.59 10.61 -13.53
C ASP A 39 -10.77 9.85 -12.89
N ALA A 40 -10.83 8.53 -13.05
CA ALA A 40 -11.92 7.68 -12.54
C ALA A 40 -11.55 6.95 -11.25
N ILE A 41 -10.32 7.09 -10.74
CA ILE A 41 -9.83 6.36 -9.57
C ILE A 41 -9.71 7.33 -8.38
N GLY A 42 -10.63 7.19 -7.41
CA GLY A 42 -10.66 8.03 -6.20
C GLY A 42 -10.42 7.28 -4.87
N ALA A 43 -10.17 5.97 -4.91
CA ALA A 43 -10.08 5.16 -3.70
C ALA A 43 -8.62 4.94 -3.26
N THR A 44 -8.26 5.49 -2.10
CA THR A 44 -7.03 5.11 -1.39
C THR A 44 -7.33 3.94 -0.46
N GLY A 45 -6.56 2.85 -0.58
CA GLY A 45 -6.69 1.69 0.31
C GLY A 45 -6.18 2.02 1.72
N VAL A 46 -6.94 1.64 2.75
CA VAL A 46 -6.52 1.81 4.15
C VAL A 46 -5.81 0.55 4.65
N PHE A 47 -4.59 0.73 5.17
CA PHE A 47 -3.86 -0.33 5.86
C PHE A 47 -4.13 -0.28 7.37
N HIS A 48 -4.43 -1.44 7.95
CA HIS A 48 -4.63 -1.58 9.39
C HIS A 48 -3.53 -2.47 9.96
N ILE A 49 -2.94 -2.03 11.07
CA ILE A 49 -2.04 -2.86 11.88
C ILE A 49 -2.88 -3.45 13.01
N LEU A 50 -2.90 -4.78 13.12
CA LEU A 50 -3.70 -5.50 14.11
C LEU A 50 -2.81 -6.12 15.18
N TRP A 51 -3.23 -6.00 16.44
CA TRP A 51 -2.61 -6.68 17.58
C TRP A 51 -3.68 -7.15 18.57
N PRO A 52 -3.42 -8.23 19.35
CA PRO A 52 -4.35 -8.68 20.37
C PRO A 52 -4.63 -7.57 21.38
N ALA A 53 -5.92 -7.40 21.71
CA ALA A 53 -6.35 -6.45 22.74
C ALA A 53 -5.68 -6.83 24.07
N SER A 54 -4.77 -5.98 24.54
CA SER A 54 -4.07 -6.15 25.82
C SER A 54 -4.18 -4.87 26.60
N LYS A 55 -4.52 -4.94 27.90
CA LYS A 55 -4.65 -3.76 28.78
C LYS A 55 -3.39 -2.87 28.79
N HIS A 56 -2.21 -3.46 28.58
CA HIS A 56 -0.93 -2.75 28.50
C HIS A 56 -0.18 -3.13 27.23
N PRO A 57 -0.26 -2.32 26.15
CA PRO A 57 0.60 -2.51 24.99
C PRO A 57 2.06 -2.38 25.42
N SER A 58 2.90 -3.33 25.00
CA SER A 58 4.32 -3.31 25.36
C SER A 58 5.03 -2.16 24.63
N PRO A 59 6.04 -1.51 25.24
CA PRO A 59 6.76 -0.40 24.60
C PRO A 59 7.31 -0.74 23.21
N LYS A 60 7.78 -1.98 23.04
CA LYS A 60 8.28 -2.49 21.75
C LYS A 60 7.21 -2.53 20.66
N ARG A 61 5.94 -2.82 21.00
CA ARG A 61 4.83 -2.80 20.04
C ARG A 61 4.50 -1.38 19.60
N ARG A 62 4.45 -0.43 20.54
CA ARG A 62 4.25 0.99 20.20
C ARG A 62 5.34 1.51 19.27
N ALA A 63 6.61 1.29 19.64
CA ALA A 63 7.74 1.71 18.82
C ALA A 63 7.69 1.15 17.38
N LEU A 64 7.19 -0.08 17.18
CA LEU A 64 6.99 -0.64 15.84
C LEU A 64 5.84 0.05 15.09
N VAL A 65 4.71 0.30 15.75
CA VAL A 65 3.58 1.01 15.15
C VAL A 65 3.99 2.42 14.75
N ASP A 66 4.68 3.14 15.63
CA ASP A 66 5.16 4.50 15.38
C ASP A 66 6.11 4.51 14.17
N PHE A 67 7.09 3.61 14.15
CA PHE A 67 8.02 3.45 13.03
C PHE A 67 7.30 3.19 11.69
N LEU A 68 6.29 2.30 11.68
CA LEU A 68 5.57 1.95 10.46
C LEU A 68 4.66 3.10 9.99
N SER A 69 3.99 3.79 10.90
CA SER A 69 3.16 4.96 10.60
C SER A 69 4.00 6.08 9.96
N GLU A 70 5.19 6.35 10.48
CA GLU A 70 6.07 7.42 9.97
C GLU A 70 6.71 7.09 8.62
N ARG A 71 7.04 5.82 8.36
CA ARG A 71 7.89 5.42 7.22
C ARG A 71 7.13 4.78 6.06
N VAL A 72 6.00 4.13 6.33
CA VAL A 72 5.31 3.27 5.35
C VAL A 72 3.98 3.89 4.90
N PHE A 73 3.34 4.71 5.75
CA PHE A 73 2.02 5.29 5.48
C PHE A 73 2.01 6.82 5.66
N PRO A 74 2.82 7.57 4.88
CA PRO A 74 2.96 9.02 5.06
C PRO A 74 1.66 9.80 4.84
N ASP A 75 0.72 9.28 4.05
CA ASP A 75 -0.58 9.90 3.76
C ASP A 75 -1.70 9.38 4.68
N ASN A 76 -1.46 9.32 5.99
CA ASN A 76 -2.50 8.96 6.95
C ASN A 76 -3.23 10.21 7.48
N PRO A 77 -4.47 10.51 7.02
CA PRO A 77 -5.25 11.63 7.55
C PRO A 77 -5.66 11.46 9.04
N GLN A 78 -5.42 10.29 9.65
CA GLN A 78 -5.74 10.01 11.05
C GLN A 78 -4.71 10.54 12.04
N THR A 79 -3.47 10.84 11.61
CA THR A 79 -2.44 11.46 12.48
C THR A 79 -2.82 12.88 12.92
N ALA A 80 -3.82 13.51 12.28
CA ALA A 80 -4.33 14.83 12.64
C ALA A 80 -5.48 14.82 13.68
N ARG A 81 -5.92 13.66 14.17
CA ARG A 81 -7.01 13.52 15.16
C ARG A 81 -6.65 12.55 16.28
N GLN A 82 -5.56 12.81 17.00
CA GLN A 82 -5.40 12.32 18.38
C GLN A 82 -4.71 13.38 19.23
#